data_AF-A0AAN7JDL4-F1
#
_entry.id   AF-A0AAN7JDL4-F1
#
_cell.length_a   1.000
_cell.length_b   1.000
_cell.length_c   1.000
_cell.angle_alpha   90.00
_cell.angle_beta   90.00
_cell.angle_gamma   90.00
#
_symmetry.space_group_name_H-M   'P 1'
#
loop_
_entity.id
_entity.type
_entity.pdbx_description
1 polymer ?
#
loop_
_entity_poly.entity_id
_entity_poly.type
_entity_poly.pdbx_seq_one_letter_code
_entity_poly.pdbx_strand_id
1 'polypeptide(L)'
;MMSPESAGPITNYNYGLPSEWRKPLLRQSLGNKVYRVARKIKKVGQDDPRRIVHGLKVGLAITLASLLLFYIEPFNKLFHQGQNGIWAIMTIVLIFEFSVGATLGKGLNRMAATSSAAALGVGIHNIAFRSTRNNNAGQAVVIGFFVFTTGAICTFMRFIPALKPYDYGLMIFILTFSMVSVSSYGPEDFATVVRDRILSIIIGSVIAIVVCICICPVWNGEDLQNLIAKNIEKLGNFLEGFKGEYFHKGEYFPNSEDGQSLDNKPFLKGYKSVLTSKSSEETMANLARWEWQYRFGFKHPWKQYVKVGALTRECAYKIEALNSYFNFEFQVNHY
;
A
#
# COMPACT_ATOMS: atom_id res chain seq x y z
N MET A 1 32.33 -58.73 -35.75
CA MET A 1 32.01 -59.31 -34.44
C MET A 1 31.59 -58.16 -33.52
N MET A 2 30.32 -58.20 -33.07
CA MET A 2 29.67 -57.57 -31.88
C MET A 2 30.14 -56.19 -31.39
N SER A 3 29.32 -55.23 -30.96
CA SER A 3 27.90 -54.84 -31.06
C SER A 3 27.85 -53.45 -30.37
N PRO A 4 27.10 -52.45 -30.85
CA PRO A 4 26.89 -51.19 -30.13
C PRO A 4 25.84 -51.36 -29.02
N GLU A 5 26.13 -50.89 -27.81
CA GLU A 5 25.18 -50.81 -26.69
C GLU A 5 24.17 -49.67 -26.88
N SER A 6 22.94 -49.97 -26.47
CA SER A 6 21.71 -49.25 -26.72
C SER A 6 21.54 -47.99 -25.87
N ALA A 7 21.48 -46.82 -26.52
CA ALA A 7 20.80 -45.65 -25.97
C ALA A 7 19.28 -45.86 -26.10
N GLY A 8 18.60 -46.06 -24.97
CA GLY A 8 17.15 -46.22 -24.93
C GLY A 8 16.40 -44.95 -25.37
N PRO A 9 15.26 -45.08 -26.07
CA PRO A 9 14.48 -43.92 -26.50
C PRO A 9 13.76 -43.29 -25.30
N ILE A 10 13.99 -41.99 -25.07
CA ILE A 10 13.17 -41.14 -24.21
C ILE A 10 11.82 -41.00 -24.91
N THR A 11 10.88 -41.88 -24.59
CA THR A 11 9.50 -41.79 -25.06
C THR A 11 8.79 -40.65 -24.33
N ASN A 12 8.82 -39.46 -24.92
CA ASN A 12 7.86 -38.41 -24.63
C ASN A 12 6.49 -38.85 -25.16
N TYR A 13 5.79 -39.70 -24.39
CA TYR A 13 4.38 -39.97 -24.63
C TYR A 13 3.56 -38.73 -24.28
N ASN A 14 3.43 -37.85 -25.27
CA ASN A 14 2.43 -36.79 -25.28
C ASN A 14 1.05 -37.45 -25.53
N TYR A 15 0.50 -38.10 -24.50
CA TYR A 15 -0.91 -38.48 -24.50
C TYR A 15 -1.75 -37.21 -24.46
N GLY A 16 -2.04 -36.66 -25.64
CA GLY A 16 -3.01 -35.60 -25.79
C GLY A 16 -4.36 -36.09 -25.27
N LEU A 17 -4.75 -35.65 -24.07
CA LEU A 17 -6.07 -35.90 -23.49
C LEU A 17 -7.17 -35.65 -24.55
N PRO A 18 -8.11 -36.59 -24.75
CA PRO A 18 -9.22 -36.40 -25.69
C PRO A 18 -10.00 -35.13 -25.36
N SER A 19 -10.46 -34.40 -26.38
CA SER A 19 -11.18 -33.13 -26.25
C SER A 19 -12.38 -33.21 -25.29
N GLU A 20 -13.03 -34.37 -25.25
CA GLU A 20 -14.13 -34.78 -24.35
C GLU A 20 -13.78 -34.62 -22.86
N TRP A 21 -12.55 -35.00 -22.45
CA TRP A 21 -12.12 -34.97 -21.05
C TRP A 21 -11.48 -33.64 -20.64
N ARG A 22 -11.07 -32.79 -21.60
CA ARG A 22 -10.44 -31.49 -21.32
C ARG A 22 -11.42 -30.51 -20.67
N LYS A 23 -12.66 -30.44 -21.14
CA LYS A 23 -13.69 -29.51 -20.62
C LYS A 23 -14.05 -29.78 -19.14
N PRO A 24 -14.35 -31.02 -18.72
CA PRO A 24 -14.66 -31.31 -17.30
C PRO A 24 -13.44 -31.15 -16.39
N LEU A 25 -12.24 -31.54 -16.81
CA LEU A 25 -11.01 -31.33 -16.04
C LEU A 25 -10.69 -29.84 -15.86
N LEU A 26 -10.86 -29.03 -16.91
CA LEU A 26 -10.72 -27.57 -16.82
C LEU A 26 -11.77 -26.96 -15.88
N ARG A 27 -13.03 -27.42 -15.95
CA ARG A 27 -14.11 -26.95 -15.06
C ARG A 27 -13.85 -27.32 -13.60
N GLN A 28 -13.34 -28.52 -13.33
CA GLN A 28 -12.98 -28.97 -11.98
C GLN A 28 -11.73 -28.24 -11.45
N SER A 29 -10.72 -28.02 -12.29
CA SER A 29 -9.54 -27.21 -11.96
C SER A 29 -9.90 -25.75 -11.68
N LEU A 30 -10.79 -25.16 -12.49
CA LEU A 30 -11.35 -23.83 -12.26
C LEU A 30 -12.18 -23.78 -10.98
N GLY A 31 -13.05 -24.78 -10.73
CA GLY A 31 -13.84 -24.88 -9.50
C GLY A 31 -12.97 -24.96 -8.25
N ASN A 32 -11.91 -25.78 -8.26
CA ASN A 32 -10.96 -25.91 -7.15
C ASN A 32 -10.15 -24.62 -6.93
N LYS A 33 -9.79 -23.91 -8.01
CA LYS A 33 -9.15 -22.59 -7.93
C LYS A 33 -10.10 -21.55 -7.34
N VAL A 34 -11.35 -21.49 -7.81
CA VAL A 34 -12.38 -20.58 -7.28
C VAL A 34 -12.66 -20.87 -5.82
N TYR A 35 -12.82 -22.13 -5.43
CA TYR A 35 -13.00 -22.52 -4.03
C TYR A 35 -11.81 -22.11 -3.15
N ARG A 36 -10.58 -22.34 -3.62
CA ARG A 36 -9.36 -21.93 -2.90
C ARG A 36 -9.28 -20.41 -2.75
N VAL A 37 -9.66 -19.65 -3.78
CA VAL A 37 -9.74 -18.18 -3.74
C VAL A 37 -10.83 -17.73 -2.78
N ALA A 38 -12.02 -18.30 -2.85
CA ALA A 38 -13.15 -17.98 -1.96
C ALA A 38 -12.81 -18.25 -0.49
N ARG A 39 -12.14 -19.38 -0.19
CA ARG A 39 -11.67 -19.70 1.16
C ARG A 39 -10.63 -18.68 1.65
N LYS A 40 -9.70 -18.25 0.78
CA LYS A 40 -8.73 -17.19 1.12
C LYS A 40 -9.42 -15.86 1.37
N ILE A 41 -10.38 -15.45 0.54
CA ILE A 41 -11.15 -14.21 0.72
C ILE A 41 -11.94 -14.26 2.03
N LYS A 42 -12.63 -15.38 2.30
CA LYS A 42 -13.34 -15.60 3.56
C LYS A 42 -12.40 -15.47 4.76
N LYS A 43 -11.20 -16.08 4.68
CA LYS A 43 -10.20 -15.97 5.72
C LYS A 43 -9.71 -14.53 5.93
N VAL A 44 -9.41 -13.79 4.86
CA VAL A 44 -9.01 -12.38 4.93
C VAL A 44 -10.08 -11.51 5.60
N GLY A 45 -11.36 -11.75 5.30
CA GLY A 45 -12.47 -11.04 5.92
C GLY A 45 -12.71 -11.41 7.38
N GLN A 46 -12.44 -12.65 7.77
CA GLN A 46 -12.51 -13.12 9.17
C GLN A 46 -11.33 -12.63 10.00
N ASP A 47 -10.13 -12.59 9.42
CA ASP A 47 -8.91 -12.14 10.09
C ASP A 47 -8.97 -10.62 10.39
N ASP A 48 -9.58 -9.82 9.52
CA ASP A 48 -9.73 -8.37 9.70
C ASP A 48 -11.04 -7.85 9.06
N PRO A 49 -12.14 -7.76 9.85
CA PRO A 49 -13.44 -7.33 9.33
C PRO A 49 -13.44 -5.87 8.82
N ARG A 50 -12.46 -5.06 9.25
CA ARG A 50 -12.30 -3.67 8.78
C ARG A 50 -12.01 -3.62 7.27
N ARG A 51 -11.44 -4.68 6.69
CA ARG A 51 -11.17 -4.80 5.24
C ARG A 51 -12.44 -4.92 4.42
N ILE A 52 -13.44 -5.63 4.93
CA ILE A 52 -14.76 -5.72 4.29
C ILE A 52 -15.42 -4.34 4.29
N VAL A 53 -15.40 -3.67 5.45
CA VAL A 53 -15.94 -2.31 5.60
C VAL A 53 -15.22 -1.35 4.66
N HIS A 54 -13.88 -1.40 4.57
CA HIS A 54 -13.11 -0.58 3.64
C HIS A 54 -13.54 -0.80 2.18
N GLY A 55 -13.70 -2.05 1.73
CA GLY A 55 -14.21 -2.33 0.39
C GLY A 55 -15.59 -1.72 0.12
N LEU A 56 -16.49 -1.78 1.11
CA LEU A 56 -17.81 -1.14 1.03
C LEU A 56 -17.71 0.39 0.99
N LYS A 57 -16.79 1.00 1.73
CA LYS A 57 -16.55 2.46 1.69
C LYS A 57 -16.09 2.92 0.32
N VAL A 58 -15.14 2.21 -0.29
CA VAL A 58 -14.65 2.54 -1.64
C VAL A 58 -15.79 2.45 -2.65
N GLY A 59 -16.58 1.37 -2.58
CA GLY A 59 -17.78 1.22 -3.42
C GLY A 59 -18.76 2.37 -3.23
N LEU A 60 -19.06 2.75 -1.99
CA LEU A 60 -19.94 3.87 -1.68
C LEU A 60 -19.39 5.21 -2.18
N ALA A 61 -18.09 5.47 -2.03
CA ALA A 61 -17.48 6.70 -2.53
C ALA A 61 -17.60 6.81 -4.05
N ILE A 62 -17.39 5.70 -4.77
CA ILE A 62 -17.55 5.65 -6.23
C ILE A 62 -19.02 5.88 -6.62
N THR A 63 -19.98 5.24 -5.94
CA THR A 63 -21.41 5.44 -6.25
C THR A 63 -21.87 6.87 -5.93
N LEU A 64 -21.44 7.43 -4.80
CA LEU A 64 -21.73 8.83 -4.44
C LEU A 64 -21.14 9.80 -5.47
N ALA A 65 -19.89 9.60 -5.90
CA ALA A 65 -19.31 10.43 -6.95
C ALA A 65 -20.04 10.29 -8.27
N SER A 66 -20.46 9.08 -8.64
CA SER A 66 -21.22 8.84 -9.86
C SER A 66 -22.59 9.54 -9.80
N LEU A 67 -23.30 9.44 -8.68
CA LEU A 67 -24.57 10.15 -8.47
C LEU A 67 -24.38 11.67 -8.51
N LEU A 68 -23.38 12.20 -7.81
CA LEU A 68 -23.08 13.63 -7.77
C LEU A 68 -22.72 14.17 -9.16
N LEU A 69 -21.90 13.46 -9.93
CA LEU A 69 -21.38 13.98 -11.21
C LEU A 69 -22.36 13.80 -12.37
N PHE A 70 -23.13 12.72 -12.41
CA PHE A 70 -24.00 12.41 -13.55
C PHE A 70 -25.46 12.79 -13.32
N TYR A 71 -25.97 12.77 -12.09
CA TYR A 71 -27.40 13.00 -11.82
C TYR A 71 -27.71 14.38 -11.23
N ILE A 72 -26.78 15.00 -10.50
CA ILE A 72 -27.03 16.31 -9.90
C ILE A 72 -26.71 17.41 -10.92
N GLU A 73 -27.76 18.10 -11.39
CA GLU A 73 -27.75 19.07 -12.48
C GLU A 73 -26.65 20.15 -12.39
N PRO A 74 -26.38 20.82 -11.24
CA PRO A 74 -25.29 21.80 -11.17
C PRO A 74 -23.90 21.21 -11.42
N PHE A 75 -23.64 19.98 -10.99
CA PHE A 75 -22.36 19.30 -11.23
C PHE A 75 -22.26 18.74 -12.64
N ASN A 76 -23.35 18.21 -13.18
CA ASN A 76 -23.40 17.70 -14.55
C ASN A 76 -23.13 18.84 -15.57
N LYS A 77 -23.74 20.02 -15.37
CA LYS A 77 -23.46 21.22 -16.17
C LYS A 77 -22.01 21.71 -16.02
N LEU A 78 -21.44 21.60 -14.82
CA LEU A 78 -20.05 22.03 -14.54
C LEU A 78 -19.00 21.18 -15.28
N PHE A 79 -19.27 19.90 -15.55
CA PHE A 79 -18.32 18.96 -16.16
C PHE A 79 -18.67 18.59 -17.61
N HIS A 80 -19.34 19.49 -18.34
CA HIS A 80 -19.68 19.31 -19.75
C HIS A 80 -20.30 17.93 -20.05
N GLN A 81 -21.45 17.66 -19.42
CA GLN A 81 -22.27 16.46 -19.72
C GLN A 81 -21.60 15.13 -19.35
N GLY A 82 -20.77 15.13 -18.30
CA GLY A 82 -20.23 13.92 -17.67
C GLY A 82 -18.95 13.35 -18.31
N GLN A 83 -18.48 13.87 -19.46
CA GLN A 83 -17.24 13.41 -20.09
C GLN A 83 -16.01 13.57 -19.18
N ASN A 84 -15.98 14.63 -18.36
CA ASN A 84 -14.89 14.91 -17.43
C ASN A 84 -15.05 14.24 -16.05
N GLY A 85 -16.20 13.59 -15.78
CA GLY A 85 -16.50 12.94 -14.49
C GLY A 85 -15.65 11.71 -14.18
N ILE A 86 -15.11 11.04 -15.20
CA ILE A 86 -14.23 9.86 -15.04
C ILE A 86 -13.01 10.19 -14.18
N TRP A 87 -12.48 11.40 -14.28
CA TRP A 87 -11.30 11.82 -13.53
C TRP A 87 -11.51 11.89 -12.01
N ALA A 88 -12.73 12.22 -11.58
CA ALA A 88 -13.08 12.22 -10.17
C ALA A 88 -13.18 10.77 -9.64
N ILE A 89 -13.77 9.86 -10.40
CA ILE A 89 -13.84 8.43 -10.04
C ILE A 89 -12.43 7.83 -9.98
N MET A 90 -11.60 8.09 -10.99
CA MET A 90 -10.19 7.68 -11.00
C MET A 90 -9.43 8.26 -9.80
N THR A 91 -9.77 9.48 -9.39
CA THR A 91 -9.17 10.10 -8.21
C THR A 91 -9.51 9.34 -6.94
N ILE A 92 -10.78 9.00 -6.73
CA ILE A 92 -11.23 8.20 -5.59
C ILE A 92 -10.45 6.88 -5.55
N VAL A 93 -10.43 6.13 -6.65
CA VAL A 93 -9.72 4.85 -6.73
C VAL A 93 -8.22 4.99 -6.41
N LEU A 94 -7.58 6.09 -6.80
CA LEU A 94 -6.14 6.30 -6.63
C LEU A 94 -5.72 6.85 -5.26
N ILE A 95 -6.64 7.48 -4.51
CA ILE A 95 -6.33 8.07 -3.19
C ILE A 95 -6.90 7.27 -2.03
N PHE A 96 -7.99 6.52 -2.25
CA PHE A 96 -8.66 5.80 -1.18
C PHE A 96 -7.73 4.71 -0.66
N GLU A 97 -7.43 4.79 0.63
CA GLU A 97 -6.52 3.89 1.32
C GLU A 97 -7.18 3.33 2.56
N PHE A 98 -6.60 2.28 3.11
CA PHE A 98 -7.21 1.55 4.22
C PHE A 98 -7.52 2.44 5.45
N SER A 99 -6.62 3.38 5.74
CA SER A 99 -6.76 4.32 6.86
C SER A 99 -7.13 5.74 6.43
N VAL A 100 -7.71 6.48 7.36
CA VAL A 100 -8.09 7.89 7.16
C VAL A 100 -6.85 8.73 6.89
N GLY A 101 -5.79 8.58 7.70
CA GLY A 101 -4.53 9.33 7.52
C GLY A 101 -3.87 9.08 6.16
N ALA A 102 -3.92 7.86 5.65
CA ALA A 102 -3.41 7.53 4.31
C ALA A 102 -4.25 8.16 3.19
N THR A 103 -5.57 8.07 3.29
CA THR A 103 -6.47 8.68 2.29
C THR A 103 -6.31 10.20 2.27
N LEU A 104 -6.24 10.84 3.44
CA LEU A 104 -6.07 12.27 3.57
C LEU A 104 -4.70 12.73 3.07
N GLY A 105 -3.63 12.03 3.45
CA GLY A 105 -2.28 12.31 2.97
C GLY A 105 -2.14 12.16 1.45
N LYS A 106 -2.71 11.10 0.85
CA LYS A 106 -2.73 10.93 -0.61
C LYS A 106 -3.61 11.96 -1.32
N GLY A 107 -4.79 12.27 -0.76
CA GLY A 107 -5.70 13.28 -1.29
C GLY A 107 -5.04 14.66 -1.35
N LEU A 108 -4.43 15.11 -0.25
CA LEU A 108 -3.68 16.38 -0.19
C LEU A 108 -2.48 16.39 -1.13
N ASN A 109 -1.68 15.31 -1.15
CA ASN A 109 -0.56 15.19 -2.08
C ASN A 109 -1.02 15.26 -3.54
N ARG A 110 -2.15 14.62 -3.89
CA ARG A 110 -2.71 14.65 -5.24
C ARG A 110 -3.16 16.06 -5.62
N MET A 111 -3.90 16.74 -4.73
CA MET A 111 -4.34 18.12 -4.97
C MET A 111 -3.15 19.06 -5.18
N ALA A 112 -2.15 19.01 -4.30
CA ALA A 112 -0.95 19.85 -4.42
C ALA A 112 -0.13 19.56 -5.69
N ALA A 113 0.07 18.27 -6.02
CA ALA A 113 0.77 17.85 -7.23
C ALA A 113 0.03 18.27 -8.50
N THR A 114 -1.30 18.16 -8.52
CA THR A 114 -2.11 18.57 -9.68
C THR A 114 -2.14 20.08 -9.84
N SER A 115 -2.34 20.85 -8.76
CA SER A 115 -2.35 22.31 -8.85
C SER A 115 -1.00 22.86 -9.30
N SER A 116 0.11 22.33 -8.78
CA SER A 116 1.45 22.73 -9.21
C SER A 116 1.75 22.31 -10.65
N ALA A 117 1.37 21.10 -11.05
CA ALA A 117 1.51 20.63 -12.42
C ALA A 117 0.69 21.46 -13.42
N ALA A 118 -0.55 21.80 -13.06
CA ALA A 118 -1.43 22.62 -13.88
C ALA A 118 -0.88 24.04 -14.04
N ALA A 119 -0.42 24.67 -12.95
CA ALA A 119 0.18 25.99 -12.99
C ALA A 119 1.43 26.01 -13.89
N LEU A 120 2.29 24.99 -13.78
CA LEU A 120 3.46 24.85 -14.64
C LEU A 120 3.08 24.62 -16.11
N GLY A 121 2.07 23.79 -16.36
CA GLY A 121 1.53 23.54 -17.71
C GLY A 121 1.02 24.82 -18.37
N VAL A 122 0.27 25.66 -17.63
CA VAL A 122 -0.19 26.97 -18.11
C VAL A 122 0.99 27.90 -18.42
N GLY A 123 2.00 27.92 -17.55
CA GLY A 123 3.21 28.70 -17.77
C GLY A 123 3.92 28.31 -19.08
N ILE A 124 4.08 27.01 -19.32
CA ILE A 124 4.74 26.50 -20.53
C ILE A 124 3.90 26.73 -21.78
N HIS A 125 2.58 26.58 -21.71
CA HIS A 125 1.70 26.93 -22.82
C HIS A 125 1.88 28.40 -23.23
N ASN A 126 1.92 29.32 -22.26
CA ASN A 126 2.15 30.74 -22.55
C ASN A 126 3.57 31.02 -23.10
N ILE A 127 4.60 30.31 -22.63
CA ILE A 127 5.97 30.41 -23.17
C ILE A 127 6.00 29.92 -24.62
N ALA A 128 5.44 28.75 -24.91
CA ALA A 128 5.39 28.17 -26.25
C ALA A 128 4.62 29.08 -27.23
N PHE A 129 3.46 29.60 -26.79
CA PHE A 129 2.65 30.51 -27.59
C PHE A 129 3.41 31.79 -27.96
N ARG A 130 4.12 32.40 -27.00
CA ARG A 130 4.90 33.62 -27.23
C ARG A 130 6.17 33.37 -28.06
N SER A 131 6.90 32.30 -27.76
CA SER A 131 8.19 32.01 -28.37
C SER A 131 8.07 31.66 -29.86
N THR A 132 6.96 31.06 -30.26
CA THR A 132 6.82 30.48 -31.61
C THR A 132 5.94 31.32 -32.54
N ARG A 133 5.40 32.45 -32.06
CA ARG A 133 4.58 33.39 -32.86
C ARG A 133 3.48 32.66 -33.66
N ASN A 134 2.84 31.68 -33.02
CA ASN A 134 1.75 30.86 -33.57
C ASN A 134 2.12 29.81 -34.64
N ASN A 135 3.38 29.39 -34.76
CA ASN A 135 3.73 28.19 -35.55
C ASN A 135 3.50 26.90 -34.73
N ASN A 136 2.49 26.11 -35.11
CA ASN A 136 2.08 24.89 -34.42
C ASN A 136 3.23 23.87 -34.25
N ALA A 137 4.12 23.75 -35.24
CA ALA A 137 5.22 22.79 -35.17
C ALA A 137 6.27 23.18 -34.11
N GLY A 138 6.61 24.47 -34.02
CA GLY A 138 7.58 24.94 -33.04
C GLY A 138 7.03 24.92 -31.61
N GLN A 139 5.72 25.14 -31.44
CA GLN A 139 5.08 24.99 -30.14
C GLN A 139 5.29 23.55 -29.67
N ALA A 140 4.96 22.55 -30.52
CA ALA A 140 5.02 21.14 -30.17
C ALA A 140 6.42 20.71 -29.70
N VAL A 141 7.46 21.24 -30.35
CA VAL A 141 8.86 21.02 -29.95
C VAL A 141 9.15 21.62 -28.57
N VAL A 142 8.72 22.85 -28.31
CA VAL A 142 8.94 23.52 -27.01
C VAL A 142 8.23 22.76 -25.88
N ILE A 143 6.95 22.41 -26.07
CA ILE A 143 6.20 21.66 -25.06
C ILE A 143 6.78 20.26 -24.85
N GLY A 144 7.14 19.56 -25.93
CA GLY A 144 7.79 18.26 -25.87
C GLY A 144 9.10 18.30 -25.07
N PHE A 145 9.91 19.33 -25.27
CA PHE A 145 11.14 19.54 -24.50
C PHE A 145 10.87 19.70 -23.00
N PHE A 146 9.88 20.51 -22.61
CA PHE A 146 9.55 20.68 -21.18
C PHE A 146 8.94 19.41 -20.57
N VAL A 147 8.10 18.68 -21.30
CA VAL A 147 7.57 17.38 -20.87
C VAL A 147 8.69 16.38 -20.64
N PHE A 148 9.64 16.28 -21.58
CA PHE A 148 10.81 15.43 -21.47
C PHE A 148 11.67 15.80 -20.25
N THR A 149 12.07 17.06 -20.14
CA THR A 149 12.97 17.53 -19.07
C THR A 149 12.32 17.37 -17.70
N THR A 150 11.05 17.78 -17.54
CA THR A 150 10.33 17.65 -16.26
C THR A 150 10.12 16.19 -15.91
N GLY A 151 9.72 15.35 -16.88
CA GLY A 151 9.56 13.91 -16.68
C GLY A 151 10.86 13.24 -16.24
N ALA A 152 11.99 13.58 -16.88
CA ALA A 152 13.31 13.06 -16.53
C ALA A 152 13.74 13.49 -15.12
N ILE A 153 13.62 14.78 -14.78
CA ILE A 153 13.98 15.32 -13.47
C ILE A 153 13.15 14.68 -12.36
N CYS A 154 11.82 14.69 -12.51
CA CYS A 154 10.94 14.12 -11.48
C CYS A 154 11.11 12.60 -11.35
N THR A 155 11.38 11.88 -12.45
CA THR A 155 11.66 10.43 -12.39
C THR A 155 12.98 10.16 -11.68
N PHE A 156 14.01 10.95 -11.94
CA PHE A 156 15.28 10.85 -11.24
C PHE A 156 15.14 11.11 -9.73
N MET A 157 14.39 12.16 -9.37
CA MET A 157 14.08 12.50 -7.97
C MET A 157 13.44 11.34 -7.20
N ARG A 158 12.65 10.49 -7.84
CA ARG A 158 11.99 9.33 -7.20
C ARG A 158 12.97 8.25 -6.74
N PHE A 159 14.16 8.18 -7.31
CA PHE A 159 15.20 7.24 -6.85
C PHE A 159 15.90 7.69 -5.57
N ILE A 160 15.73 8.96 -5.17
CA ILE A 160 16.37 9.51 -3.98
C ILE A 160 15.60 9.08 -2.72
N PRO A 161 16.20 8.33 -1.77
CA PRO A 161 15.50 7.85 -0.58
C PRO A 161 14.88 8.96 0.27
N ALA A 162 15.52 10.14 0.32
CA ALA A 162 15.00 11.31 1.04
C ALA A 162 13.67 11.83 0.48
N LEU A 163 13.36 11.57 -0.80
CA LEU A 163 12.13 11.99 -1.46
C LEU A 163 11.06 10.89 -1.50
N LYS A 164 11.32 9.72 -0.92
CA LYS A 164 10.37 8.61 -0.84
C LYS A 164 9.00 8.97 -0.25
N PRO A 165 8.88 9.88 0.74
CA PRO A 165 7.58 10.35 1.23
C PRO A 165 6.74 11.10 0.17
N TYR A 166 7.40 11.64 -0.87
CA TYR A 166 6.80 12.42 -1.95
C TYR A 166 6.65 11.62 -3.25
N ASP A 167 7.06 10.35 -3.30
CA ASP A 167 7.06 9.53 -4.53
C ASP A 167 5.69 9.51 -5.24
N TYR A 168 4.61 9.32 -4.47
CA TYR A 168 3.25 9.41 -4.99
C TYR A 168 2.93 10.79 -5.60
N GLY A 169 3.32 11.86 -4.93
CA GLY A 169 3.12 13.23 -5.40
C GLY A 169 3.89 13.51 -6.70
N LEU A 170 5.15 13.08 -6.78
CA LEU A 170 5.98 13.19 -7.98
C LEU A 170 5.38 12.41 -9.15
N MET A 171 4.87 11.19 -8.90
CA MET A 171 4.20 10.39 -9.94
C MET A 171 2.94 11.10 -10.48
N ILE A 172 2.08 11.62 -9.60
CA ILE A 172 0.88 12.37 -10.00
C ILE A 172 1.24 13.68 -10.70
N PHE A 173 2.30 14.36 -10.26
CA PHE A 173 2.80 15.58 -10.86
C PHE A 173 3.22 15.34 -12.31
N ILE A 174 4.07 14.34 -12.57
CA ILE A 174 4.49 13.95 -13.93
C ILE A 174 3.27 13.63 -14.79
N LEU A 175 2.37 12.77 -14.30
CA LEU A 175 1.17 12.36 -15.04
C LEU A 175 0.28 13.55 -15.42
N THR A 176 0.00 14.43 -14.45
CA THR A 176 -0.88 15.59 -14.67
C THR A 176 -0.21 16.60 -15.57
N PHE A 177 1.08 16.89 -15.33
CA PHE A 177 1.83 17.86 -16.10
C PHE A 177 1.94 17.44 -17.57
N SER A 178 2.30 16.18 -17.84
CA SER A 178 2.35 15.64 -19.19
C SER A 178 0.98 15.67 -19.87
N MET A 179 -0.07 15.28 -19.15
CA MET A 179 -1.43 15.33 -19.71
C MET A 179 -1.87 16.75 -20.05
N VAL A 180 -1.77 17.69 -19.10
CA VAL A 180 -2.16 19.09 -19.30
C VAL A 180 -1.35 19.72 -20.43
N SER A 181 -0.04 19.49 -20.47
CA SER A 181 0.84 20.03 -21.50
C SER A 181 0.49 19.49 -22.89
N VAL A 182 0.20 18.19 -23.03
CA VAL A 182 -0.21 17.60 -24.31
C VAL A 182 -1.60 18.07 -24.73
N SER A 183 -2.54 18.18 -23.78
CA SER A 183 -3.90 18.68 -24.05
C SER A 183 -3.94 20.13 -24.53
N SER A 184 -2.86 20.90 -24.34
CA SER A 184 -2.77 22.27 -24.87
C SER A 184 -2.74 22.37 -26.41
N TYR A 185 -2.45 21.27 -27.11
CA TYR A 185 -2.60 21.17 -28.58
C TYR A 185 -3.98 20.74 -29.04
N GLY A 186 -4.83 20.34 -28.10
CA GLY A 186 -6.17 19.86 -28.42
C GLY A 186 -7.03 20.96 -29.05
N PRO A 187 -8.07 20.57 -29.80
CA PRO A 187 -9.05 21.53 -30.32
C PRO A 187 -9.90 22.17 -29.21
N GLU A 188 -9.84 21.65 -27.98
CA GLU A 188 -10.57 22.18 -26.83
C GLU A 188 -9.83 23.34 -26.15
N ASP A 189 -10.60 24.25 -25.55
CA ASP A 189 -10.04 25.37 -24.81
C ASP A 189 -9.17 24.86 -23.64
N PHE A 190 -7.87 25.16 -23.71
CA PHE A 190 -6.90 24.74 -22.71
C PHE A 190 -7.30 25.17 -21.29
N ALA A 191 -7.93 26.34 -21.14
CA ALA A 191 -8.36 26.83 -19.84
C ALA A 191 -9.49 25.98 -19.22
N THR A 192 -10.43 25.49 -20.03
CA THR A 192 -11.52 24.62 -19.54
C THR A 192 -10.99 23.25 -19.14
N VAL A 193 -10.07 22.67 -19.92
CA VAL A 193 -9.42 21.39 -19.61
C VAL A 193 -8.68 21.45 -18.27
N VAL A 194 -7.90 22.51 -18.03
CA VAL A 194 -7.17 22.71 -16.78
C VAL A 194 -8.13 22.86 -15.59
N ARG A 195 -9.15 23.72 -15.74
CA ARG A 195 -10.16 23.97 -14.69
C ARG A 195 -10.87 22.68 -14.30
N ASP A 196 -11.36 21.93 -15.27
CA ASP A 196 -12.12 20.71 -15.03
C ASP A 196 -11.26 19.63 -14.38
N ARG A 197 -9.96 19.59 -14.71
CA ARG A 197 -9.01 18.69 -14.04
C ARG A 197 -8.82 19.03 -12.57
N ILE A 198 -8.65 20.30 -12.24
CA ILE A 198 -8.48 20.74 -10.85
C ILE A 198 -9.77 20.45 -10.06
N LEU A 199 -10.93 20.81 -10.60
CA LEU A 199 -12.22 20.62 -9.93
C LEU A 199 -12.56 19.14 -9.72
N SER A 200 -12.37 18.29 -10.73
CA SER A 200 -12.65 16.85 -10.62
C SER A 200 -11.78 16.17 -9.55
N ILE A 201 -10.51 16.58 -9.42
CA ILE A 201 -9.60 16.06 -8.39
C ILE A 201 -9.99 16.55 -7.00
N ILE A 202 -10.35 17.83 -6.86
CA ILE A 202 -10.81 18.38 -5.57
C ILE A 202 -12.08 17.66 -5.12
N ILE A 203 -13.10 17.58 -5.99
CA ILE A 203 -14.37 16.92 -5.67
C ILE A 203 -14.15 15.44 -5.33
N GLY A 204 -13.41 14.71 -6.16
CA GLY A 204 -13.08 13.31 -5.89
C GLY A 204 -12.34 13.12 -4.56
N SER A 205 -11.41 14.03 -4.23
CA SER A 205 -10.67 13.99 -2.97
C SER A 205 -11.54 14.31 -1.76
N VAL A 206 -12.41 15.30 -1.87
CA VAL A 206 -13.36 15.66 -0.80
C VAL A 206 -14.33 14.51 -0.55
N ILE A 207 -14.93 13.92 -1.59
CA ILE A 207 -15.83 12.78 -1.44
C ILE A 207 -15.12 11.60 -0.75
N ALA A 208 -13.91 11.25 -1.20
CA ALA A 208 -13.15 10.17 -0.61
C ALA A 208 -12.85 10.41 0.88
N ILE A 209 -12.38 11.61 1.23
CA ILE A 209 -12.05 11.99 2.61
C ILE A 209 -13.31 11.97 3.49
N VAL A 210 -14.42 12.54 3.02
CA VAL A 210 -15.69 12.57 3.77
C VAL A 210 -16.19 11.15 4.04
N VAL A 211 -16.20 10.28 3.04
CA VAL A 211 -16.62 8.88 3.21
C VAL A 211 -15.69 8.12 4.16
N CYS A 212 -14.37 8.35 4.07
CA CYS A 212 -13.39 7.75 4.98
C CYS A 212 -13.59 8.12 6.44
N ILE A 213 -13.92 9.39 6.71
CA ILE A 213 -14.10 9.91 8.07
C ILE A 213 -15.47 9.52 8.63
N CYS A 214 -16.54 9.64 7.84
CA CYS A 214 -17.91 9.45 8.33
C CYS A 214 -18.30 7.98 8.52
N ILE A 215 -17.71 7.07 7.75
CA ILE A 215 -18.08 5.64 7.80
C ILE A 215 -16.97 4.86 8.48
N CYS A 216 -17.23 4.37 9.69
CA CYS A 216 -16.36 3.46 10.47
C CYS A 216 -14.86 3.77 10.33
N PRO A 217 -14.39 4.97 10.73
CA PRO A 217 -13.03 5.42 10.45
C PRO A 217 -11.98 4.46 11.01
N VAL A 218 -10.93 4.21 10.23
CA VAL A 218 -9.79 3.39 10.63
C VAL A 218 -8.60 4.32 10.84
N TRP A 219 -8.16 4.42 12.10
CA TRP A 219 -7.12 5.35 12.53
C TRP A 219 -5.80 4.61 12.75
N ASN A 220 -4.77 5.03 12.02
CA ASN A 220 -3.43 4.44 12.15
C ASN A 220 -2.75 4.80 13.47
N GLY A 221 -3.11 5.93 14.07
CA GLY A 221 -2.59 6.32 15.39
C GLY A 221 -2.92 5.30 16.48
N GLU A 222 -4.16 4.82 16.51
CA GLU A 222 -4.62 3.80 17.46
C GLU A 222 -3.99 2.43 17.17
N ASP A 223 -3.90 2.05 15.90
CA ASP A 223 -3.26 0.80 15.51
C ASP A 223 -1.76 0.78 15.85
N LEU A 224 -1.06 1.93 15.74
CA LEU A 224 0.33 2.07 16.17
C LEU A 224 0.49 1.89 17.69
N GLN A 225 -0.38 2.51 18.49
CA GLN A 225 -0.36 2.37 19.94
C GLN A 225 -0.56 0.92 20.36
N ASN A 226 -1.58 0.27 19.78
CA ASN A 226 -1.89 -1.14 20.01
C ASN A 226 -0.75 -2.06 19.57
N LEU A 227 -0.09 -1.75 18.45
CA LEU A 227 1.06 -2.51 17.97
C LEU A 227 2.24 -2.43 18.95
N ILE A 228 2.57 -1.22 19.43
CA ILE A 228 3.67 -1.02 20.38
C ILE A 228 3.36 -1.74 21.70
N ALA A 229 2.15 -1.59 22.24
CA ALA A 229 1.73 -2.29 23.44
C ALA A 229 1.86 -3.82 23.30
N LYS A 230 1.36 -4.38 22.20
CA LYS A 230 1.49 -5.83 21.90
C LYS A 230 2.94 -6.27 21.73
N ASN A 231 3.80 -5.43 21.17
CA ASN A 231 5.22 -5.75 21.03
C ASN A 231 5.92 -5.81 22.40
N ILE A 232 5.58 -4.91 23.32
CA ILE A 232 6.07 -4.94 24.70
C ILE A 232 5.50 -6.16 25.44
N GLU A 233 4.22 -6.48 25.26
CA GLU A 233 3.58 -7.66 25.87
C GLU A 233 4.24 -8.96 25.39
N LYS A 234 4.52 -9.11 24.08
CA LYS A 234 5.24 -10.28 23.55
C LYS A 234 6.61 -10.47 24.19
N LEU A 235 7.30 -9.36 24.45
CA LEU A 235 8.59 -9.36 25.12
C LEU A 235 8.43 -9.80 26.59
N GLY A 236 7.42 -9.29 27.28
CA GLY A 236 7.05 -9.72 28.65
C GLY A 236 6.71 -11.20 28.73
N ASN A 237 5.86 -11.70 27.83
CA ASN A 237 5.46 -13.11 27.77
C ASN A 237 6.66 -14.03 27.50
N PHE A 238 7.62 -13.59 26.68
CA PHE A 238 8.88 -14.31 26.52
C PHE A 238 9.63 -14.40 27.85
N LEU A 239 9.82 -13.28 28.56
CA LEU A 239 10.56 -13.24 29.82
C LEU A 239 9.88 -14.05 30.92
N GLU A 240 8.55 -14.04 30.98
CA GLU A 240 7.77 -14.85 31.92
C GLU A 240 7.90 -16.34 31.63
N GLY A 241 7.76 -16.74 30.36
CA GLY A 241 7.98 -18.13 29.94
C GLY A 241 9.42 -18.59 30.17
N PHE A 242 10.39 -17.72 29.88
CA PHE A 242 11.81 -17.94 30.15
C PHE A 242 12.06 -18.15 31.65
N LYS A 243 11.44 -17.35 32.52
CA LYS A 243 11.53 -17.55 33.98
C LYS A 243 10.99 -18.92 34.40
N GLY A 244 9.80 -19.29 33.93
CA GLY A 244 9.14 -20.55 34.30
C GLY A 244 9.89 -21.80 33.83
N GLU A 245 10.59 -21.74 32.71
CA GLU A 245 11.36 -22.88 32.21
C GLU A 245 12.71 -23.05 32.90
N TYR A 246 13.44 -21.95 33.12
CA TYR A 246 14.83 -22.03 33.57
C TYR A 246 15.00 -21.87 35.08
N PHE A 247 14.15 -21.07 35.75
CA PHE A 247 14.26 -20.87 37.20
C PHE A 247 13.43 -21.86 38.02
N HIS A 248 12.38 -22.47 37.45
CA HIS A 248 11.57 -23.49 38.16
C HIS A 248 12.01 -24.94 37.89
N LYS A 249 12.66 -25.24 36.75
CA LYS A 249 13.30 -26.57 36.55
C LYS A 249 14.59 -26.76 37.36
N GLY A 250 15.10 -25.70 38.00
CA GLY A 250 16.29 -25.77 38.84
C GLY A 250 16.09 -26.45 40.21
N GLU A 251 14.85 -26.64 40.68
CA GLU A 251 14.61 -27.12 42.05
C GLU A 251 13.94 -28.49 42.20
N TYR A 252 13.41 -29.11 41.14
CA TYR A 252 12.93 -30.49 41.26
C TYR A 252 12.96 -31.17 39.89
N PHE A 253 13.85 -32.16 39.71
CA PHE A 253 13.64 -33.19 38.70
C PHE A 253 12.37 -33.96 39.09
N PRO A 254 11.32 -33.88 38.28
CA PRO A 254 10.82 -35.13 37.74
C PRO A 254 10.67 -35.03 36.22
N ASN A 255 10.93 -36.15 35.56
CA ASN A 255 10.70 -36.37 34.14
C ASN A 255 9.25 -36.01 33.79
N SER A 256 9.00 -34.80 33.28
CA SER A 256 7.72 -34.47 32.67
C SER A 256 7.73 -35.00 31.25
N GLU A 257 6.90 -36.00 30.98
CA GLU A 257 6.71 -36.76 29.72
C GLU A 257 6.30 -35.93 28.49
N ASP A 258 6.31 -34.61 28.55
CA ASP A 258 6.00 -33.78 27.39
C ASP A 258 7.29 -33.49 26.62
N GLY A 259 7.69 -34.47 25.80
CA GLY A 259 8.83 -34.44 24.87
C GLY A 259 8.69 -33.42 23.74
N GLN A 260 8.13 -32.24 23.99
CA GLN A 260 8.13 -31.13 23.05
C GLN A 260 9.49 -30.43 23.15
N SER A 261 10.24 -30.47 22.04
CA SER A 261 11.46 -29.69 21.88
C SER A 261 11.20 -28.24 22.26
N LEU A 262 12.16 -27.64 22.97
CA LEU A 262 12.12 -26.24 23.40
C LEU A 262 11.75 -25.31 22.22
N ASP A 263 12.24 -25.65 21.03
CA ASP A 263 12.02 -24.92 19.79
C ASP A 263 10.54 -24.85 19.32
N ASN A 264 9.64 -25.69 19.82
CA ASN A 264 8.23 -25.72 19.42
C ASN A 264 7.30 -24.81 20.24
N LYS A 265 7.80 -24.16 21.31
CA LYS A 265 6.94 -23.34 22.16
C LYS A 265 6.66 -21.98 21.53
N PRO A 266 5.38 -21.59 21.37
CA PRO A 266 5.00 -20.39 20.62
C PRO A 266 5.49 -19.08 21.26
N PHE A 267 5.70 -19.04 22.58
CA PHE A 267 6.22 -17.83 23.26
C PHE A 267 7.71 -17.58 22.96
N LEU A 268 8.52 -18.61 22.73
CA LEU A 268 9.94 -18.50 22.35
C LEU A 268 10.15 -17.91 20.95
N LYS A 269 9.10 -17.86 20.13
CA LYS A 269 9.13 -17.25 18.79
C LYS A 269 8.34 -15.95 18.69
N GLY A 270 7.54 -15.61 19.72
CA GLY A 270 6.66 -14.44 19.71
C GLY A 270 7.41 -13.12 19.51
N TYR A 271 8.58 -12.96 20.12
CA TYR A 271 9.39 -11.74 20.03
C TYR A 271 10.02 -11.53 18.65
N LYS A 272 10.17 -12.57 17.80
CA LYS A 272 10.75 -12.42 16.44
C LYS A 272 9.94 -11.49 15.56
N SER A 273 8.62 -11.44 15.76
CA SER A 273 7.73 -10.50 15.07
C SER A 273 8.01 -9.02 15.41
N VAL A 274 8.65 -8.76 16.56
CA VAL A 274 9.05 -7.41 16.98
C VAL A 274 10.31 -6.96 16.21
N LEU A 275 11.22 -7.88 15.88
CA LEU A 275 12.46 -7.54 15.16
C LEU A 275 12.18 -6.92 13.77
N THR A 276 11.08 -7.33 13.13
CA THR A 276 10.70 -6.87 11.78
C THR A 276 9.69 -5.72 11.78
N SER A 277 9.29 -5.18 12.94
CA SER A 277 8.22 -4.17 13.05
C SER A 277 8.63 -2.74 12.67
N LYS A 278 9.92 -2.47 12.42
CA LYS A 278 10.43 -1.12 12.16
C LYS A 278 9.67 -0.39 11.05
N SER A 279 9.51 -1.04 9.90
CA SER A 279 8.91 -0.40 8.72
C SER A 279 7.42 -0.11 8.91
N SER A 280 6.69 -0.99 9.61
CA SER A 280 5.27 -0.78 9.90
C SER A 280 5.08 0.34 10.93
N GLU A 281 5.89 0.38 12.00
CA GLU A 281 5.89 1.46 13.00
C GLU A 281 6.11 2.84 12.38
N GLU A 282 7.16 2.98 11.55
CA GLU A 282 7.49 4.24 10.87
C GLU A 282 6.40 4.66 9.88
N THR A 283 5.84 3.70 9.14
CA THR A 283 4.75 3.98 8.19
C THR A 283 3.49 4.42 8.91
N MET A 284 3.07 3.73 9.96
CA MET A 284 1.88 4.09 10.74
C MET A 284 2.05 5.47 11.40
N ALA A 285 3.22 5.77 11.97
CA ALA A 285 3.50 7.08 12.56
C ALA A 285 3.43 8.23 11.53
N ASN A 286 3.96 8.01 10.33
CA ASN A 286 3.90 8.98 9.23
C ASN A 286 2.46 9.20 8.73
N LEU A 287 1.61 8.18 8.79
CA LEU A 287 0.20 8.29 8.39
C LEU A 287 -0.65 8.92 9.49
N ALA A 288 -0.38 8.59 10.76
CA ALA A 288 -1.07 9.14 11.92
C ALA A 288 -0.89 10.66 12.08
N ARG A 289 0.19 11.24 11.54
CA ARG A 289 0.40 12.71 11.53
C ARG A 289 -0.68 13.49 10.77
N TRP A 290 -1.36 12.83 9.83
CA TRP A 290 -2.42 13.43 9.01
C TRP A 290 -3.80 13.30 9.66
N GLU A 291 -3.90 12.56 10.77
CA GLU A 291 -5.17 12.27 11.42
C GLU A 291 -5.53 13.36 12.42
N TRP A 292 -6.74 13.92 12.30
CA TRP A 292 -7.27 14.97 13.18
C TRP A 292 -8.21 14.40 14.25
N GLN A 293 -7.84 13.28 14.87
CA GLN A 293 -8.74 12.63 15.83
C GLN A 293 -8.87 13.46 17.12
N TYR A 294 -10.10 13.59 17.64
CA TYR A 294 -10.43 14.35 18.87
C TYR A 294 -9.57 13.97 20.09
N ARG A 295 -9.08 12.72 20.17
CA ARG A 295 -8.19 12.25 21.24
C ARG A 295 -6.72 12.66 21.07
N PHE A 296 -6.25 12.85 19.84
CA PHE A 296 -4.86 13.06 19.52
C PHE A 296 -4.79 14.17 18.48
N GLY A 297 -4.76 15.42 18.95
CA GLY A 297 -4.68 16.59 18.07
C GLY A 297 -3.41 16.59 17.19
N PHE A 298 -3.36 17.50 16.21
CA PHE A 298 -2.29 17.63 15.20
C PHE A 298 -0.84 17.66 15.72
N LYS A 299 -0.63 17.89 17.02
CA LYS A 299 0.69 17.95 17.67
C LYS A 299 1.01 16.71 18.51
N HIS A 300 0.28 15.62 18.34
CA HIS A 300 0.54 14.39 19.09
C HIS A 300 1.97 13.89 18.80
N PRO A 301 2.75 13.49 19.83
CA PRO A 301 4.17 13.21 19.67
C PRO A 301 4.42 11.81 19.08
N TRP A 302 3.96 11.56 17.85
CA TRP A 302 4.14 10.29 17.13
C TRP A 302 5.60 9.83 17.03
N LYS A 303 6.55 10.79 17.01
CA LYS A 303 8.00 10.49 17.06
C LYS A 303 8.42 9.74 18.34
N GLN A 304 7.75 9.99 19.47
CA GLN A 304 8.06 9.29 20.73
C GLN A 304 7.62 7.83 20.66
N TYR A 305 6.50 7.52 20.01
CA TYR A 305 6.07 6.12 19.78
C TYR A 305 7.07 5.34 18.94
N VAL A 306 7.63 5.96 17.88
CA VAL A 306 8.71 5.35 17.09
C VAL A 306 9.97 5.13 17.93
N LYS A 307 10.30 6.06 18.84
CA LYS A 307 11.42 5.91 19.78
C LYS A 307 11.19 4.76 20.76
N VAL A 308 9.98 4.63 21.31
CA VAL A 308 9.60 3.50 22.18
C VAL A 308 9.71 2.18 21.41
N GLY A 309 9.17 2.11 20.19
CA GLY A 309 9.30 0.93 19.32
C GLY A 309 10.75 0.55 19.04
N ALA A 310 11.64 1.55 18.84
CA ALA A 310 13.08 1.31 18.70
C ALA A 310 13.70 0.67 19.94
N LEU A 311 13.38 1.17 21.14
CA LEU A 311 13.85 0.60 22.41
C LEU A 311 13.30 -0.82 22.64
N THR A 312 12.02 -1.06 22.30
CA THR A 312 11.42 -2.40 22.37
C THR A 312 12.15 -3.37 21.44
N ARG A 313 12.54 -2.93 20.24
CA ARG A 313 13.35 -3.72 19.30
C ARG A 313 14.76 -3.98 19.81
N GLU A 314 15.43 -3.00 20.41
CA GLU A 314 16.73 -3.20 21.07
C GLU A 314 16.65 -4.28 22.15
N CYS A 315 15.58 -4.28 22.94
CA CYS A 315 15.36 -5.34 23.93
C CYS A 315 15.12 -6.70 23.26
N ALA A 316 14.34 -6.75 22.19
CA ALA A 316 14.12 -7.98 21.41
C ALA A 316 15.44 -8.54 20.83
N TYR A 317 16.38 -7.70 20.39
CA TYR A 317 17.70 -8.15 19.96
C TYR A 317 18.51 -8.78 21.10
N LYS A 318 18.46 -8.18 22.30
CA LYS A 318 19.11 -8.78 23.49
C LYS A 318 18.48 -10.12 23.86
N ILE A 319 17.17 -10.24 23.73
CA ILE A 319 16.45 -11.50 23.92
C ILE A 319 16.83 -12.55 22.87
N GLU A 320 16.97 -12.19 21.59
CA GLU A 320 17.46 -13.12 20.56
C GLU A 320 18.86 -13.64 20.90
N ALA A 321 19.76 -12.76 21.36
CA ALA A 321 21.10 -13.15 21.77
C ALA A 321 21.08 -14.10 22.98
N LEU A 322 20.24 -13.80 23.98
CA LEU A 322 20.02 -14.65 25.15
C LEU A 322 19.50 -16.04 24.75
N ASN A 323 18.43 -16.08 23.94
CA ASN A 323 17.85 -17.31 23.44
C ASN A 323 18.86 -18.13 22.62
N SER A 324 19.67 -17.47 21.79
CA SER A 324 20.71 -18.13 20.99
C SER A 324 21.80 -18.75 21.86
N TYR A 325 22.25 -18.04 22.90
CA TYR A 325 23.25 -18.53 23.86
C TYR A 325 22.77 -19.80 24.57
N PHE A 326 21.54 -19.78 25.11
CA PHE A 326 21.02 -20.95 25.81
C PHE A 326 20.78 -22.14 24.88
N ASN A 327 20.22 -21.93 23.68
CA ASN A 327 20.04 -23.03 22.73
C ASN A 327 21.37 -23.72 22.36
N PHE A 328 22.46 -22.97 22.27
CA PHE A 328 23.80 -23.52 22.07
C PHE A 328 24.25 -24.36 23.27
N GLU A 329 24.11 -23.85 24.50
CA GLU A 329 24.51 -24.57 25.72
C GLU A 329 23.74 -25.90 25.92
N PHE A 330 22.45 -25.93 25.60
CA PHE A 330 21.64 -27.17 25.64
C PHE A 330 22.04 -28.18 24.57
N GLN A 331 22.43 -27.73 23.37
CA GLN A 331 22.94 -28.63 22.33
C GLN A 331 24.28 -29.25 22.71
N VAL A 332 25.17 -28.49 23.36
CA VAL A 332 26.47 -28.99 23.81
C VAL A 332 26.33 -30.00 24.96
N ASN A 333 25.40 -29.79 25.89
CA ASN A 333 25.17 -30.67 27.04
C ASN A 333 24.41 -31.98 26.72
N HIS A 334 23.97 -32.17 25.47
CA HIS A 334 23.25 -33.37 25.01
C HIS A 334 24.11 -34.35 24.18
N TYR A 335 25.41 -34.09 24.04
CA TYR A 335 26.42 -34.96 23.42
C TYR A 335 27.40 -35.51 24.47
#